data_AF-A0A7G9YV76-F1
#
_entry.id   AF-A0A7G9YV76-F1
#
_cell.length_a   1.000
_cell.length_b   1.000
_cell.length_c   1.000
_cell.angle_alpha   90.00
_cell.angle_beta   90.00
_cell.angle_gamma   90.00
#
_symmetry.space_group_name_H-M   'P 1'
#
loop_
_entity.id
_entity.type
_entity.pdbx_description
1 polymer ?
#
loop_
_entity_poly.entity_id
_entity_poly.type
_entity_poly.pdbx_seq_one_letter_code
_entity_poly.pdbx_strand_id
1 'polypeptide(L)'
;MKEPYKQRREVLISEDGSNVCNILYNLFLKENKIPDRIDSLMSYIFPDTNLRFELTQDGRVLMKVFERYTSGRLLELTAPGISDGFYKLLTLLTALESEPSLLVVDEVENSLHAKALELLIDELKMSECMTILTTHSPMVVDIVEPKDLILVEKGDEGTVFRRTEKPEEVRKELSERGITLSERWLYGKL
;
A
#
# COMPACT_ATOMS: atom_id res chain seq x y z
N MET A 1 -6.79 13.68 -4.88
CA MET A 1 -7.93 12.89 -4.35
C MET A 1 -9.01 13.73 -3.64
N LYS A 2 -8.75 15.00 -3.26
CA LYS A 2 -9.62 15.80 -2.38
C LYS A 2 -10.72 16.62 -3.09
N GLU A 3 -10.78 16.57 -4.42
CA GLU A 3 -11.76 17.29 -5.24
C GLU A 3 -12.60 16.31 -6.06
N PRO A 4 -13.85 16.63 -6.43
CA PRO A 4 -14.66 15.76 -7.28
C PRO A 4 -14.04 15.66 -8.69
N TYR A 5 -13.91 14.43 -9.20
CA TYR A 5 -13.27 14.15 -10.50
C TYR A 5 -14.31 13.97 -11.61
N LYS A 6 -14.01 14.49 -12.81
CA LYS A 6 -14.82 14.20 -14.02
C LYS A 6 -14.74 12.70 -14.32
N GLN A 7 -15.90 12.07 -14.54
CA GLN A 7 -15.97 10.66 -14.88
C GLN A 7 -15.22 10.41 -16.21
N ARG A 8 -14.22 9.54 -16.15
CA ARG A 8 -13.44 9.06 -17.31
C ARG A 8 -13.24 7.55 -17.18
N ARG A 9 -13.18 6.84 -18.32
CA ARG A 9 -12.77 5.44 -18.37
C ARG A 9 -11.26 5.35 -18.24
N GLU A 10 -10.77 5.54 -17.03
CA GLU A 10 -9.38 5.34 -16.65
C GLU A 10 -9.23 3.91 -16.11
N VAL A 11 -8.16 3.24 -16.54
CA VAL A 11 -7.89 1.82 -16.24
C VAL A 11 -6.69 1.65 -15.32
N LEU A 12 -5.77 2.62 -15.29
CA LEU A 12 -4.54 2.58 -14.51
C LEU A 12 -4.44 3.81 -13.61
N ILE A 13 -3.91 3.59 -12.39
CA ILE A 13 -3.67 4.66 -11.43
C ILE A 13 -2.58 5.60 -11.94
N SER A 14 -2.77 6.90 -11.76
CA SER A 14 -1.78 7.94 -12.05
C SER A 14 -0.62 7.87 -11.06
N GLU A 15 0.56 8.37 -11.44
CA GLU A 15 1.76 8.34 -10.58
C GLU A 15 1.53 8.97 -9.19
N ASP A 16 0.70 10.00 -9.10
CA ASP A 16 0.35 10.70 -7.86
C ASP A 16 -0.90 10.13 -7.15
N GLY A 17 -1.49 9.06 -7.68
CA GLY A 17 -2.72 8.46 -7.16
C GLY A 17 -3.96 9.36 -7.28
N SER A 18 -3.91 10.50 -7.97
CA SER A 18 -5.00 11.48 -7.99
C SER A 18 -6.30 10.92 -8.57
N ASN A 19 -6.23 9.96 -9.49
CA ASN A 19 -7.39 9.36 -10.15
C ASN A 19 -7.96 8.09 -9.49
N VAL A 20 -7.44 7.69 -8.33
CA VAL A 20 -7.90 6.49 -7.58
C VAL A 20 -9.42 6.47 -7.36
N CYS A 21 -10.06 7.64 -7.12
CA CYS A 21 -11.51 7.73 -6.94
C CYS A 21 -12.27 7.27 -8.19
N ASN A 22 -11.81 7.69 -9.38
CA ASN A 22 -12.40 7.29 -10.66
C ASN A 22 -12.23 5.79 -10.91
N ILE A 23 -11.05 5.25 -10.61
CA ILE A 23 -10.74 3.84 -10.88
C ILE A 23 -11.51 2.93 -9.93
N LEU A 24 -11.49 3.25 -8.63
CA LEU A 24 -12.26 2.50 -7.65
C LEU A 24 -13.76 2.55 -7.95
N TYR A 25 -14.26 3.70 -8.42
CA TYR A 25 -15.65 3.80 -8.88
C TYR A 25 -15.92 2.98 -10.15
N ASN A 26 -14.99 2.96 -11.11
CA ASN A 26 -15.11 2.11 -12.30
C ASN A 26 -15.14 0.62 -11.93
N LEU A 27 -14.33 0.19 -10.96
CA LEU A 27 -14.38 -1.17 -10.39
C LEU A 27 -15.72 -1.42 -9.69
N PHE A 28 -16.18 -0.46 -8.88
CA PHE A 28 -17.49 -0.52 -8.22
C PHE A 28 -18.63 -0.71 -9.22
N LEU A 29 -18.62 0.00 -10.34
CA LEU A 29 -19.67 -0.10 -11.36
C LEU A 29 -19.73 -1.47 -12.07
N LYS A 30 -18.64 -2.26 -12.07
CA LYS A 30 -18.63 -3.59 -12.69
C LYS A 30 -19.49 -4.59 -11.93
N GLU A 31 -19.42 -4.56 -10.59
CA GLU A 31 -20.09 -5.54 -9.72
C GLU A 31 -21.09 -4.93 -8.74
N ASN A 32 -21.29 -3.60 -8.80
CA ASN A 32 -22.08 -2.82 -7.86
C ASN A 32 -21.63 -3.00 -6.38
N LYS A 33 -20.34 -3.27 -6.19
CA LYS A 33 -19.67 -3.41 -4.88
C LYS A 33 -18.19 -3.05 -5.00
N ILE A 34 -17.58 -2.64 -3.89
CA ILE A 34 -16.12 -2.54 -3.81
C ILE A 34 -15.54 -3.95 -3.99
N PRO A 35 -14.44 -4.13 -4.74
CA PRO A 35 -13.79 -5.44 -4.87
C PRO A 35 -13.51 -6.08 -3.50
N ASP A 36 -13.81 -7.38 -3.37
CA ASP A 36 -13.80 -8.09 -2.08
C ASP A 36 -12.43 -8.01 -1.39
N ARG A 37 -11.35 -8.04 -2.18
CA ARG A 37 -9.98 -7.85 -1.71
C ARG A 37 -9.80 -6.49 -1.04
N ILE A 38 -10.17 -5.42 -1.72
CA ILE A 38 -10.07 -4.05 -1.19
C ILE A 38 -10.95 -3.90 0.06
N ASP A 39 -12.20 -4.34 0.00
CA ASP A 39 -13.16 -4.18 1.11
C ASP A 39 -12.71 -4.94 2.37
N SER A 40 -12.24 -6.19 2.21
CA SER A 40 -11.78 -7.03 3.33
C SER A 40 -10.55 -6.44 4.01
N LEU A 41 -9.56 -6.02 3.23
CA LEU A 41 -8.29 -5.49 3.75
C LEU A 41 -8.49 -4.11 4.39
N MET A 42 -9.28 -3.24 3.75
CA MET A 42 -9.62 -1.93 4.32
C MET A 42 -10.42 -2.09 5.62
N SER A 43 -11.37 -3.03 5.69
CA SER A 43 -12.11 -3.33 6.91
C SER A 43 -11.24 -3.94 8.00
N TYR A 44 -10.21 -4.71 7.64
CA TYR A 44 -9.30 -5.30 8.62
C TYR A 44 -8.36 -4.26 9.26
N ILE A 45 -7.93 -3.27 8.48
CA ILE A 45 -7.07 -2.17 8.95
C ILE A 45 -7.88 -1.02 9.58
N PHE A 46 -9.04 -0.71 9.02
CA PHE A 46 -9.92 0.39 9.42
C PHE A 46 -11.36 -0.12 9.69
N PRO A 47 -11.58 -0.94 10.74
CA PRO A 47 -12.82 -1.71 10.95
C PRO A 47 -14.10 -0.89 11.17
N ASP A 48 -13.95 0.36 11.61
CA ASP A 48 -15.07 1.27 11.82
C ASP A 48 -15.29 2.23 10.66
N THR A 49 -14.54 2.08 9.56
CA THR A 49 -14.61 2.95 8.40
C THR A 49 -15.43 2.32 7.27
N ASN A 50 -16.27 3.12 6.61
CA ASN A 50 -17.10 2.69 5.49
C ASN A 50 -16.94 3.66 4.32
N LEU A 51 -16.74 3.13 3.12
CA LEU A 51 -16.60 3.91 1.89
C LEU A 51 -17.92 3.92 1.11
N ARG A 52 -18.32 5.08 0.59
CA ARG A 52 -19.48 5.24 -0.29
C ARG A 52 -19.14 6.18 -1.45
N PHE A 53 -19.86 6.00 -2.55
CA PHE A 53 -19.81 6.90 -3.69
C PHE A 53 -21.09 7.71 -3.81
N GLU A 54 -20.94 8.99 -4.14
CA GLU A 54 -22.04 9.90 -4.45
C GLU A 54 -21.78 10.56 -5.81
N LEU A 55 -22.79 10.59 -6.67
CA LEU A 55 -22.74 11.33 -7.93
C LEU A 55 -23.21 12.76 -7.66
N THR A 56 -22.35 13.72 -8.00
CA THR A 56 -22.71 15.13 -7.95
C THR A 56 -23.64 15.50 -9.11
N GLN A 57 -24.37 16.61 -8.98
CA GLN A 57 -25.31 17.09 -10.01
C GLN A 57 -24.66 17.36 -11.36
N ASP A 58 -23.36 17.64 -11.39
CA ASP A 58 -22.56 17.87 -12.59
C ASP A 58 -21.84 16.62 -13.11
N GLY A 59 -22.22 15.43 -12.62
CA GLY A 59 -21.74 14.14 -13.12
C GLY A 59 -20.34 13.77 -12.66
N ARG A 60 -19.85 14.37 -11.56
CA ARG A 60 -18.59 13.99 -10.92
C ARG A 60 -18.84 12.94 -9.84
N VAL A 61 -17.80 12.16 -9.56
CA VAL A 61 -17.85 11.14 -8.51
C VAL A 61 -17.16 11.69 -7.26
N LEU A 62 -17.88 11.65 -6.14
CA LEU A 62 -17.36 11.96 -4.83
C LEU A 62 -17.27 10.68 -3.99
N MET A 63 -16.08 10.41 -3.47
CA MET A 63 -15.87 9.37 -2.47
C MET A 63 -16.12 9.97 -1.08
N LYS A 64 -16.98 9.32 -0.30
CA LYS A 64 -17.28 9.67 1.08
C LYS A 64 -16.83 8.54 2.00
N VAL A 65 -16.28 8.92 3.14
CA VAL A 65 -15.79 8.00 4.16
C VAL A 65 -16.56 8.27 5.45
N PHE A 66 -17.09 7.22 6.07
CA PHE A 66 -17.86 7.32 7.30
C PHE A 66 -17.18 6.52 8.40
N GLU A 67 -17.06 7.09 9.59
CA GLU A 67 -16.57 6.41 10.79
C GLU A 67 -17.73 6.04 11.71
N ARG A 68 -17.76 4.80 12.19
CA ARG A 68 -18.75 4.28 13.13
C ARG A 68 -18.21 4.35 14.54
N TYR A 69 -18.88 5.14 15.37
CA TYR A 69 -18.54 5.27 16.78
C TYR A 69 -19.15 4.12 17.58
N THR A 70 -18.60 3.85 18.77
CA THR A 70 -19.13 2.81 19.69
C THR A 70 -20.58 3.04 20.08
N SER A 71 -21.07 4.28 20.00
CA SER A 71 -22.48 4.63 20.20
C SER A 71 -23.42 4.18 19.06
N GLY A 72 -22.88 3.64 17.96
CA GLY A 72 -23.61 3.35 16.73
C GLY A 72 -23.78 4.55 15.80
N ARG A 73 -23.35 5.75 16.21
CA ARG A 73 -23.38 6.96 15.36
C ARG A 73 -22.40 6.80 14.20
N LEU A 74 -22.87 7.09 12.99
CA LEU A 74 -22.02 7.26 11.81
C LEU A 74 -21.69 8.74 11.63
N LEU A 75 -20.40 9.05 11.52
CA LEU A 75 -19.88 10.37 11.22
C LEU A 75 -19.32 10.38 9.80
N GLU A 76 -19.83 11.25 8.93
CA GLU A 76 -19.16 11.53 7.65
C GLU A 76 -17.85 12.28 7.94
N LEU A 77 -16.72 11.68 7.56
CA LEU A 77 -15.42 12.30 7.69
C LEU A 77 -15.23 13.29 6.55
N THR A 78 -14.82 14.50 6.89
CA THR A 78 -14.33 15.46 5.90
C THR A 78 -12.96 15.01 5.38
N ALA A 79 -12.52 15.52 4.22
CA ALA A 79 -11.23 15.14 3.64
C ALA A 79 -10.03 15.26 4.62
N PRO A 80 -9.94 16.29 5.49
CA PRO A 80 -8.89 16.37 6.51
C PRO A 80 -9.05 15.38 7.67
N GLY A 81 -10.25 14.85 7.90
CA GLY A 81 -10.53 13.87 8.96
C GLY A 81 -10.18 12.44 8.58
N ILE A 82 -9.80 12.18 7.33
CA ILE A 82 -9.38 10.87 6.84
C ILE A 82 -7.85 10.80 6.91
N SER A 83 -7.33 9.72 7.48
CA SER A 83 -5.88 9.55 7.62
C SER A 83 -5.20 9.38 6.25
N ASP A 84 -3.97 9.88 6.11
CA ASP A 84 -3.20 9.69 4.89
C ASP A 84 -2.92 8.19 4.62
N GLY A 85 -2.77 7.40 5.68
CA GLY A 85 -2.63 5.94 5.59
C GLY A 85 -3.84 5.26 4.98
N PHE A 86 -5.05 5.75 5.23
CA PHE A 86 -6.27 5.24 4.59
C PHE A 86 -6.20 5.44 3.08
N TYR A 87 -5.86 6.66 2.65
CA TYR A 87 -5.76 6.98 1.23
C TYR A 87 -4.62 6.21 0.55
N LYS A 88 -3.46 6.09 1.20
CA LYS A 88 -2.32 5.35 0.63
C LYS A 88 -2.63 3.88 0.47
N LEU A 89 -3.17 3.23 1.50
CA LEU A 89 -3.55 1.81 1.42
C LEU A 89 -4.62 1.60 0.35
N LEU A 90 -5.68 2.41 0.34
CA LEU A 90 -6.74 2.33 -0.66
C LEU A 90 -6.19 2.50 -2.08
N THR A 91 -5.26 3.44 -2.28
CA THR A 91 -4.64 3.70 -3.58
C THR A 91 -3.81 2.50 -4.04
N LEU A 92 -2.97 1.94 -3.18
CA LEU A 92 -2.12 0.79 -3.54
C LEU A 92 -2.95 -0.47 -3.79
N LEU A 93 -3.99 -0.73 -2.99
CA LEU A 93 -4.90 -1.85 -3.23
C LEU A 93 -5.70 -1.66 -4.52
N THR A 94 -6.16 -0.44 -4.82
CA THR A 94 -6.84 -0.14 -6.08
C THR A 94 -5.90 -0.26 -7.28
N ALA A 95 -4.62 0.11 -7.13
CA ALA A 95 -3.60 -0.07 -8.16
C ALA A 95 -3.44 -1.56 -8.46
N LEU A 96 -3.29 -2.36 -7.41
CA LEU A 96 -3.08 -3.79 -7.49
C LEU A 96 -4.28 -4.53 -8.10
N GLU A 97 -5.50 -4.12 -7.75
CA GLU A 97 -6.76 -4.64 -8.31
C GLU A 97 -6.91 -4.34 -9.81
N SER A 98 -6.19 -3.34 -10.32
CA SER A 98 -6.13 -3.04 -11.75
C SER A 98 -5.15 -3.95 -12.52
N GLU A 99 -4.53 -4.92 -11.83
CA GLU A 99 -3.58 -5.91 -12.35
C GLU A 99 -2.47 -5.31 -13.25
N PRO A 100 -1.70 -4.32 -12.76
CA PRO A 100 -0.62 -3.74 -13.53
C PRO A 100 0.50 -4.78 -13.73
N SER A 101 1.23 -4.67 -14.84
CA SER A 101 2.41 -5.52 -15.07
C SER A 101 3.57 -5.19 -14.14
N LEU A 102 3.64 -3.93 -13.68
CA LEU A 102 4.68 -3.41 -12.78
C LEU A 102 4.05 -2.36 -11.85
N LEU A 103 4.30 -2.50 -10.56
CA LEU A 103 3.98 -1.50 -9.53
C LEU A 103 5.26 -1.05 -8.84
N VAL A 104 5.56 0.25 -8.90
CA VAL A 104 6.71 0.85 -8.21
C VAL A 104 6.17 1.79 -7.14
N VAL A 105 6.61 1.60 -5.90
CA VAL A 105 6.19 2.43 -4.77
C VAL A 105 7.42 2.96 -4.06
N ASP A 106 7.53 4.29 -4.02
CA ASP A 106 8.58 4.97 -3.29
C ASP A 106 8.17 5.15 -1.81
N GLU A 107 9.10 4.88 -0.89
CA GLU A 107 8.93 4.95 0.57
C GLU A 107 7.60 4.31 1.02
N VAL A 108 7.48 3.00 0.79
CA VAL A 108 6.23 2.25 1.03
C VAL A 108 5.71 2.42 2.47
N GLU A 109 6.60 2.60 3.44
CA GLU A 109 6.29 2.80 4.86
C GLU A 109 5.54 4.10 5.18
N ASN A 110 5.65 5.14 4.34
CA ASN A 110 5.11 6.45 4.67
C ASN A 110 3.61 6.39 4.95
N SER A 111 3.18 6.97 6.06
CA SER A 111 1.79 7.03 6.53
C SER A 111 1.12 5.68 6.86
N LEU A 112 1.82 4.55 6.74
CA LEU A 112 1.30 3.22 7.07
C LEU A 112 1.92 2.72 8.38
N HIS A 113 1.07 2.27 9.29
CA HIS A 113 1.53 1.56 10.49
C HIS A 113 1.92 0.10 10.17
N ALA A 114 2.70 -0.54 11.04
CA ALA A 114 3.26 -1.89 10.87
C ALA A 114 2.27 -2.91 10.29
N LYS A 115 1.08 -3.02 10.89
CA LYS A 115 0.04 -3.99 10.50
C LYS A 115 -0.47 -3.79 9.06
N ALA A 116 -0.55 -2.55 8.58
CA ALA A 116 -0.97 -2.27 7.20
C ALA A 116 0.14 -2.58 6.21
N LEU A 117 1.41 -2.37 6.60
CA LEU A 117 2.55 -2.68 5.76
C LEU A 117 2.75 -4.18 5.59
N GLU A 118 2.66 -4.94 6.68
CA GLU A 118 2.74 -6.40 6.65
C GLU A 118 1.68 -6.97 5.70
N LEU A 119 0.42 -6.59 5.91
CA LEU A 119 -0.69 -7.01 5.06
C LEU A 119 -0.50 -6.58 3.60
N LEU A 120 -0.09 -5.34 3.34
CA LEU A 120 0.15 -4.86 1.98
C LEU A 120 1.26 -5.66 1.29
N ILE A 121 2.37 -5.93 1.99
CA ILE A 121 3.51 -6.69 1.44
C ILE A 121 3.10 -8.13 1.14
N ASP A 122 2.32 -8.77 2.01
CA ASP A 122 1.79 -10.11 1.77
C ASP A 122 0.89 -10.15 0.53
N GLU A 123 0.01 -9.16 0.39
CA GLU A 123 -0.88 -9.03 -0.78
C GLU A 123 -0.10 -8.80 -2.08
N LEU A 124 0.98 -8.02 -2.03
CA LEU A 124 1.86 -7.81 -3.18
C LEU A 124 2.60 -9.11 -3.54
N LYS A 125 3.09 -9.86 -2.55
CA LYS A 125 3.76 -11.16 -2.74
C LYS A 125 2.85 -12.24 -3.31
N MET A 126 1.56 -12.21 -2.98
CA MET A 126 0.55 -13.13 -3.52
C MET A 126 0.04 -12.74 -4.92
N SER A 127 0.36 -11.52 -5.38
CA SER A 127 -0.06 -11.06 -6.70
C SER A 127 0.91 -11.47 -7.80
N GLU A 128 0.41 -11.57 -9.03
CA GLU A 128 1.25 -11.76 -10.23
C GLU A 128 1.94 -10.46 -10.69
N CYS A 129 1.68 -9.33 -10.01
CA CYS A 129 2.28 -8.04 -10.34
C CYS A 129 3.74 -8.00 -9.91
N MET A 130 4.65 -7.70 -10.84
CA MET A 130 6.02 -7.36 -10.49
C MET A 130 6.00 -6.09 -9.63
N THR A 131 6.54 -6.16 -8.41
CA THR A 131 6.53 -5.01 -7.51
C THR A 131 7.94 -4.61 -7.10
N ILE A 132 8.21 -3.31 -7.16
CA ILE A 132 9.45 -2.71 -6.65
C ILE A 132 9.05 -1.72 -5.55
N LEU A 133 9.54 -1.97 -4.34
CA LEU A 133 9.34 -1.09 -3.19
C LEU A 133 10.69 -0.48 -2.82
N THR A 134 10.71 0.82 -2.57
CA THR A 134 11.84 1.45 -1.88
C THR A 134 11.46 1.65 -0.41
N THR A 135 12.45 1.60 0.46
CA THR A 135 12.25 1.81 1.89
C THR A 135 13.56 2.24 2.55
N HIS A 136 13.44 3.08 3.57
CA HIS A 136 14.50 3.34 4.55
C HIS A 136 14.15 2.74 5.91
N SER A 137 13.00 2.07 6.03
CA SER A 137 12.44 1.58 7.27
C SER A 137 12.98 0.20 7.65
N PRO A 138 13.63 0.06 8.82
CA PRO A 138 13.99 -1.24 9.42
C PRO A 138 12.80 -2.20 9.49
N MET A 139 11.59 -1.68 9.71
CA MET A 139 10.39 -2.49 9.84
C MET A 139 10.01 -3.17 8.51
N VAL A 140 10.15 -2.49 7.37
CA VAL A 140 9.90 -3.11 6.07
C VAL A 140 10.96 -4.17 5.78
N VAL A 141 12.23 -3.90 6.15
CA VAL A 141 13.32 -4.88 6.05
C VAL A 141 13.02 -6.13 6.88
N ASP A 142 12.40 -6.00 8.05
CA ASP A 142 12.05 -7.15 8.90
C ASP A 142 10.82 -7.93 8.42
N ILE A 143 9.94 -7.32 7.62
CA ILE A 143 8.77 -8.00 7.03
C ILE A 143 9.17 -8.86 5.82
N VAL A 144 10.17 -8.42 5.04
CA VAL A 144 10.57 -9.11 3.80
C VAL A 144 11.59 -10.23 4.04
N GLU A 145 11.77 -11.12 3.06
CA GLU A 145 12.79 -12.16 3.14
C GLU A 145 14.13 -11.63 2.61
N PRO A 146 15.29 -12.16 3.07
CA PRO A 146 16.59 -11.70 2.60
C PRO A 146 16.77 -11.77 1.07
N LYS A 147 16.12 -12.75 0.40
CA LYS A 147 16.17 -12.90 -1.06
C LYS A 147 15.47 -11.77 -1.82
N ASP A 148 14.53 -11.09 -1.16
CA ASP A 148 13.73 -10.00 -1.73
C ASP A 148 14.50 -8.66 -1.66
N LEU A 149 15.59 -8.59 -0.89
CA LEU A 149 16.34 -7.36 -0.66
C LEU A 149 17.33 -7.05 -1.78
N ILE A 150 17.35 -5.76 -2.13
CA ILE A 150 18.40 -5.13 -2.92
C ILE A 150 18.91 -3.95 -2.10
N LEU A 151 20.15 -4.04 -1.63
CA LEU A 151 20.86 -2.99 -0.93
C LEU A 151 21.37 -1.97 -1.94
N VAL A 152 21.15 -0.69 -1.64
CA VAL A 152 21.56 0.42 -2.49
C VAL A 152 22.46 1.33 -1.69
N GLU A 153 23.65 1.62 -2.22
CA GLU A 153 24.64 2.45 -1.55
C GLU A 153 25.38 3.35 -2.55
N LYS A 154 26.05 4.37 -2.03
CA LYS A 154 26.92 5.25 -2.82
C LYS A 154 28.34 4.67 -2.82
N GLY A 155 28.80 4.23 -3.99
CA GLY A 155 30.19 3.88 -4.25
C GLY A 155 31.01 5.04 -4.80
N ASP A 156 32.28 4.77 -5.12
CA ASP A 156 33.24 5.77 -5.59
C ASP A 156 32.88 6.36 -6.96
N GLU A 157 32.29 5.55 -7.85
CA GLU A 157 31.94 5.94 -9.23
C GLU A 157 30.43 6.12 -9.46
N GLY A 158 29.58 5.85 -8.44
CA GLY A 158 28.12 5.94 -8.58
C GLY A 158 27.34 5.07 -7.60
N THR A 159 26.06 4.85 -7.91
CA THR A 159 25.17 4.01 -7.09
C THR A 159 25.44 2.53 -7.34
N VAL A 160 25.64 1.76 -6.27
CA VAL A 160 25.89 0.31 -6.31
C VAL A 160 24.66 -0.41 -5.77
N PHE A 161 24.21 -1.43 -6.50
CA PHE A 161 23.10 -2.30 -6.11
C PHE A 161 23.65 -3.69 -5.78
N ARG A 162 23.37 -4.20 -4.58
CA ARG A 162 23.80 -5.53 -4.13
C ARG A 162 22.60 -6.33 -3.64
N ARG A 163 22.48 -7.57 -4.11
CA ARG A 163 21.53 -8.53 -3.52
C ARG A 163 22.16 -9.21 -2.31
N THR A 164 21.34 -9.62 -1.36
CA THR A 164 21.82 -10.41 -0.23
C THR A 164 22.45 -11.71 -0.71
N GLU A 165 23.72 -11.92 -0.37
CA GLU A 165 24.42 -13.15 -0.69
C GLU A 165 23.88 -14.29 0.18
N LYS A 166 23.60 -15.44 -0.45
CA LYS A 166 23.18 -16.67 0.24
C LYS A 166 22.04 -16.45 1.27
N PRO A 167 20.85 -16.05 0.81
CA PRO A 167 19.74 -15.67 1.68
C PRO A 167 19.33 -16.75 2.71
N GLU A 168 19.49 -18.03 2.37
CA GLU A 168 19.22 -19.14 3.29
C GLU A 168 20.22 -19.23 4.45
N GLU A 169 21.52 -18.95 4.20
CA GLU A 169 22.53 -18.89 5.27
C GLU A 169 22.25 -17.70 6.19
N VAL A 170 21.86 -16.55 5.61
CA VAL A 170 21.44 -15.37 6.37
C VAL A 170 20.25 -15.69 7.27
N ARG A 171 19.20 -16.29 6.73
CA ARG A 171 18.00 -16.67 7.49
C ARG A 171 18.33 -17.61 8.65
N LYS A 172 19.19 -18.60 8.42
CA LYS A 172 19.64 -19.53 9.45
C LYS A 172 20.39 -18.79 10.57
N GLU A 173 21.33 -17.91 10.21
CA GLU A 173 22.07 -17.11 11.19
C GLU A 173 21.15 -16.23 12.04
N LEU A 174 20.17 -15.56 11.42
CA LEU A 174 19.19 -14.73 12.14
C LEU A 174 18.44 -15.54 13.20
N SER A 175 17.98 -16.74 12.83
CA SER A 175 17.28 -17.64 13.74
C SER A 175 18.17 -18.18 14.86
N GLU A 176 19.42 -18.53 14.58
CA GLU A 176 20.36 -19.06 15.58
C GLU A 176 20.77 -17.98 16.60
N ARG A 177 20.90 -16.74 16.16
CA ARG A 177 21.36 -15.60 16.97
C ARG A 177 20.21 -14.82 17.62
N GLY A 178 18.97 -15.07 17.20
CA GLY A 178 17.78 -14.38 17.71
C GLY A 178 17.76 -12.89 17.37
N ILE A 179 18.28 -12.52 16.20
CA ILE A 179 18.35 -11.13 15.71
C ILE A 179 17.49 -10.95 14.46
N THR A 180 17.02 -9.74 14.21
CA THR A 180 16.23 -9.40 13.02
C THR A 180 17.11 -9.09 11.81
N LEU A 181 16.50 -9.07 10.62
CA LEU A 181 17.21 -8.77 9.37
C LEU A 181 17.67 -7.31 9.38
N SER A 182 16.86 -6.41 9.92
CA SER A 182 17.18 -5.00 10.07
C SER A 182 18.30 -4.74 11.09
N GLU A 183 18.37 -5.50 12.19
CA GLU A 183 19.52 -5.42 13.11
C GLU A 183 20.82 -5.77 12.38
N ARG A 184 20.83 -6.87 11.62
CA ARG A 184 21.99 -7.27 10.80
C ARG A 184 22.37 -6.18 9.79
N TRP A 185 21.38 -5.56 9.15
CA TRP A 185 21.56 -4.47 8.21
C TRP A 185 22.20 -3.25 8.88
N LEU A 186 21.65 -2.79 10.00
CA LEU A 186 22.10 -1.61 10.72
C LEU A 186 23.52 -1.76 11.29
N TYR A 187 23.94 -2.99 11.60
CA TYR A 187 25.31 -3.30 11.98
C TYR A 187 26.28 -3.49 10.79
N GLY A 188 25.82 -3.25 9.54
CA GLY A 188 26.65 -3.28 8.34
C GLY A 188 27.07 -4.69 7.89
N LYS A 189 26.26 -5.72 8.20
CA LYS A 189 26.62 -7.15 7.99
C LYS A 189 25.77 -7.83 6.91
N LEU A 190 25.16 -7.07 6.01
CA LEU A 190 24.21 -7.55 5.00
C LEU A 190 24.77 -7.44 3.58
#